data_AF-A0A818GRD0-F1
#
_entry.id   AF-A0A818GRD0-F1
#
_cell.length_a   1.000
_cell.length_b   1.000
_cell.length_c   1.000
_cell.angle_alpha   90.00
_cell.angle_beta   90.00
_cell.angle_gamma   90.00
#
_symmetry.space_group_name_H-M   'P 1'
#
loop_
_entity.id
_entity.type
_entity.pdbx_description
1 polymer ?
#
loop_
_entity_poly.entity_id
_entity_poly.type
_entity_poly.pdbx_seq_one_letter_code
_entity_poly.pdbx_strand_id
1 'polypeptide(L)'
;MKSLQCFKSAWLYAFLHDGLKFPLNYQRLRSASLVNKNDVQWTLGAILYRTRFFPLKAINRMKKIMFNHESYINSRSIFILICTTLTVFLFILVAQKTRSFMSRRKSYHSSSNAVNYRYRLLTSSAVDEQPLP
;
A
#
# COMPACT_ATOMS: atom_id res chain seq x y z
N MET A 1 20.02 -18.13 67.68
CA MET A 1 19.91 -18.41 66.22
C MET A 1 19.48 -19.84 65.88
N LYS A 2 19.86 -20.87 66.66
CA LYS A 2 19.50 -22.29 66.39
C LYS A 2 17.99 -22.60 66.48
N SER A 3 17.24 -21.97 67.38
CA SER A 3 15.81 -22.22 67.58
C SER A 3 14.94 -21.93 66.34
N LEU A 4 15.21 -20.84 65.63
CA LEU A 4 14.45 -20.44 64.45
C LEU A 4 14.67 -21.40 63.27
N GLN A 5 15.88 -21.98 63.16
CA GLN A 5 16.19 -22.94 62.10
C GLN A 5 15.42 -24.25 62.30
N CYS A 6 15.37 -24.77 63.53
CA CYS A 6 14.57 -25.95 63.88
C CYS A 6 13.09 -25.73 63.59
N PHE A 7 12.57 -24.54 63.93
CA PHE A 7 11.19 -24.18 63.63
C PHE A 7 10.93 -24.11 62.11
N LYS A 8 11.80 -23.42 61.35
CA LYS A 8 11.68 -23.31 59.88
C LYS A 8 11.69 -24.67 59.19
N SER A 9 12.57 -25.58 59.61
CA SER A 9 12.65 -26.92 59.01
C SER A 9 11.45 -27.79 59.38
N ALA A 10 11.03 -27.79 60.65
CA ALA A 10 9.86 -28.56 61.09
C ALA A 10 8.58 -28.07 60.41
N TRP A 11 8.41 -26.75 60.31
CA TRP A 11 7.26 -26.14 59.62
C TRP A 11 7.27 -26.48 58.12
N LEU A 12 8.42 -26.37 57.45
CA LEU A 12 8.53 -26.69 56.02
C LEU A 12 8.22 -28.17 55.75
N TYR A 13 8.69 -29.07 56.61
CA TYR A 13 8.40 -30.50 56.54
C TYR A 13 6.89 -30.80 56.65
N ALA A 14 6.24 -30.26 57.69
CA ALA A 14 4.79 -30.42 57.88
C ALA A 14 3.99 -29.77 56.73
N PHE A 15 4.40 -28.59 56.27
CA PHE A 15 3.76 -27.93 55.14
C PHE A 15 3.82 -28.75 53.85
N LEU A 16 4.97 -29.37 53.55
CA LEU A 16 5.15 -30.22 52.38
C LEU A 16 4.35 -31.53 52.47
N HIS A 17 4.48 -32.26 53.57
CA HIS A 17 3.92 -33.62 53.69
C HIS A 17 2.47 -33.63 54.17
N ASP A 18 2.12 -32.83 55.18
CA ASP A 18 0.76 -32.79 55.73
C ASP A 18 -0.13 -31.81 54.97
N GLY A 19 0.42 -30.67 54.55
CA GLY A 19 -0.30 -29.63 53.80
C GLY A 19 -0.45 -29.95 52.32
N LEU A 20 0.66 -29.97 51.58
CA LEU A 20 0.70 -30.22 50.14
C LEU A 20 0.64 -31.70 49.75
N LYS A 21 0.58 -32.62 50.73
CA LYS A 21 0.47 -34.07 50.52
C LYS A 21 1.60 -34.68 49.66
N PHE A 22 2.81 -34.12 49.74
CA PHE A 22 3.97 -34.72 49.08
C PHE A 22 4.30 -36.08 49.70
N PRO A 23 4.59 -37.13 48.90
CA PRO A 23 5.00 -38.41 49.44
C PRO A 23 6.40 -38.32 50.05
N LEU A 24 6.61 -39.03 51.16
CA LEU A 24 7.88 -39.01 51.91
C LEU A 24 9.07 -39.51 51.10
N ASN A 25 8.84 -40.39 50.12
CA ASN A 25 9.86 -40.99 49.26
C ASN A 25 10.06 -40.23 47.93
N TYR A 26 9.67 -38.96 47.84
CA TYR A 26 9.74 -38.20 46.59
C TYR A 26 11.17 -37.69 46.28
N GLN A 27 11.88 -38.39 45.39
CA GLN A 27 13.28 -38.10 45.05
C GLN A 27 13.48 -36.90 44.11
N ARG A 28 12.41 -36.34 43.53
CA ARG A 28 12.48 -35.22 42.56
C ARG A 28 12.33 -33.84 43.21
N LEU A 29 12.10 -33.75 44.53
CA LEU A 29 12.11 -32.47 45.23
C LEU A 29 13.56 -32.01 45.42
N ARG A 30 13.92 -30.89 44.79
CA ARG A 30 15.24 -30.27 44.93
C ARG A 30 15.06 -28.83 45.37
N SER A 31 15.78 -28.43 46.42
CA SER A 31 15.91 -27.02 46.79
C SER A 31 16.87 -26.36 45.81
N ALA A 32 16.40 -25.34 45.10
CA ALA A 32 17.23 -24.55 44.19
C ALA A 32 16.99 -23.07 44.48
N SER A 33 18.05 -22.37 44.90
CA SER A 33 18.02 -20.91 45.05
C SER A 33 18.50 -20.20 43.79
N LEU A 34 19.36 -20.86 43.00
CA LEU A 34 19.88 -20.37 41.74
C LEU A 34 19.65 -21.41 40.64
N VAL A 35 19.29 -20.94 39.45
CA VAL A 35 19.25 -21.74 38.22
C VAL A 35 20.17 -21.06 37.21
N ASN A 36 21.16 -21.78 36.70
CA ASN A 36 22.19 -21.24 35.79
C ASN A 36 22.87 -19.96 36.31
N LYS A 37 23.22 -19.93 37.61
CA LYS A 37 23.83 -18.78 38.32
C LYS A 37 22.96 -17.52 38.40
N ASN A 38 21.67 -17.62 38.05
CA ASN A 38 20.71 -16.55 38.21
C ASN A 38 19.74 -16.87 39.34
N ASP A 39 19.42 -15.87 40.16
CA ASP A 39 18.43 -16.00 41.22
C ASP A 39 17.05 -16.28 40.62
N VAL A 40 16.38 -17.31 41.14
CA VAL A 40 15.01 -17.65 40.71
C VAL A 40 14.03 -16.74 41.44
N GLN A 41 13.82 -15.56 40.90
CA GLN A 41 12.85 -14.60 41.42
C GLN A 41 11.55 -14.61 40.60
N TRP A 42 10.41 -14.53 41.28
CA TRP A 42 9.08 -14.41 40.64
C TRP A 42 8.97 -13.17 39.73
N THR A 43 9.77 -12.13 40.02
CA THR A 43 9.85 -10.89 39.25
C THR A 43 10.24 -11.13 37.79
N LEU A 44 11.17 -12.07 37.52
CA LEU A 44 11.59 -12.38 36.15
C LEU A 44 10.42 -12.96 35.35
N GLY A 45 9.64 -13.86 35.97
CA GLY A 45 8.43 -14.40 35.38
C GLY A 45 7.35 -13.34 35.15
N ALA A 46 7.20 -12.40 36.09
CA ALA A 46 6.25 -11.30 35.97
C ALA A 46 6.62 -10.33 34.82
N ILE A 47 7.89 -9.96 34.70
CA ILE A 47 8.39 -9.15 33.59
C ILE A 47 8.17 -9.89 32.28
N LEU A 48 8.57 -11.16 32.20
CA LEU A 48 8.38 -11.97 31.00
C LEU A 48 6.90 -12.08 30.61
N TYR A 49 5.99 -12.22 31.59
CA TYR A 49 4.54 -12.22 31.34
C TYR A 49 4.05 -10.90 30.74
N ARG A 50 4.52 -9.78 31.28
CA ARG A 50 4.15 -8.44 30.79
C ARG A 50 4.72 -8.15 29.40
N THR A 51 5.89 -8.68 29.06
CA THR A 51 6.58 -8.42 27.79
C THR A 51 6.25 -9.42 26.66
N ARG A 52 5.38 -10.41 26.88
CA ARG A 52 5.03 -11.44 25.86
C ARG A 52 4.62 -10.90 24.51
N PHE A 53 3.97 -9.73 24.47
CA PHE A 53 3.47 -9.11 23.24
C PHE A 53 4.42 -8.09 22.62
N PHE A 54 5.59 -7.86 23.22
CA PHE A 54 6.61 -6.97 22.66
C PHE A 54 7.04 -7.37 21.22
N PRO A 55 7.41 -8.64 20.94
CA PRO A 55 7.79 -9.03 19.58
C PRO A 55 6.64 -8.91 18.57
N LEU A 56 5.41 -9.23 18.99
CA LEU A 56 4.22 -9.13 18.14
C LEU A 56 3.90 -7.67 17.75
N LYS A 57 4.05 -6.74 18.69
CA LYS A 57 3.88 -5.30 18.42
C LYS A 57 4.92 -4.78 17.42
N ALA A 58 6.16 -5.28 17.48
CA ALA A 58 7.21 -4.90 16.55
C ALA A 58 6.92 -5.38 15.12
N ILE A 59 6.55 -6.66 14.95
CA ILE A 59 6.25 -7.24 13.63
C ILE A 59 5.04 -6.56 12.98
N ASN A 60 3.97 -6.30 13.75
CA ASN A 60 2.77 -5.65 13.23
C ASN A 60 3.03 -4.20 12.80
N ARG A 61 3.88 -3.47 13.54
CA ARG A 61 4.29 -2.12 13.15
C ARG A 61 5.08 -2.13 11.84
N MET A 62 6.02 -3.06 11.70
CA MET A 62 6.81 -3.20 10.47
C MET A 62 5.93 -3.54 9.26
N LYS A 63 5.00 -4.49 9.40
CA LYS A 63 4.02 -4.81 8.36
C LYS A 63 3.18 -3.59 7.98
N LYS A 64 2.65 -2.84 8.95
CA LYS A 64 1.85 -1.64 8.68
C LYS A 64 2.64 -0.58 7.90
N ILE A 65 3.91 -0.35 8.26
CA ILE A 65 4.78 0.59 7.54
C ILE A 65 4.98 0.12 6.09
N MET A 66 5.27 -1.16 5.89
CA MET A 66 5.50 -1.74 4.57
C MET A 66 4.25 -1.70 3.68
N PHE A 67 3.09 -2.12 4.19
CA PHE A 67 1.82 -2.07 3.45
C PHE A 67 1.40 -0.64 3.09
N ASN A 68 1.58 0.30 4.02
CA ASN A 68 1.26 1.71 3.76
C ASN A 68 2.16 2.29 2.68
N HIS A 69 3.44 1.93 2.66
CA HIS A 69 4.39 2.42 1.66
C HIS A 69 4.05 1.90 0.26
N GLU A 70 3.78 0.60 0.10
CA GLU A 70 3.34 0.04 -1.18
C GLU A 70 2.01 0.62 -1.66
N SER A 71 1.01 0.70 -0.77
CA SER A 71 -0.31 1.24 -1.12
C SER A 71 -0.24 2.72 -1.54
N TYR A 72 0.65 3.49 -0.91
CA TYR A 72 0.86 4.89 -1.24
C TYR A 72 1.59 5.11 -2.58
N ILE A 73 2.59 4.30 -2.88
CA ILE A 73 3.30 4.37 -4.18
C ILE A 73 2.36 3.94 -5.31
N ASN A 74 1.61 2.85 -5.12
CA ASN A 74 0.71 2.33 -6.14
C ASN A 74 -0.44 3.31 -6.43
N SER A 75 -1.08 3.86 -5.40
CA SER A 75 -2.16 4.86 -5.58
C SER A 75 -1.69 6.13 -6.31
N ARG A 76 -0.48 6.64 -5.98
CA ARG A 76 0.12 7.78 -6.68
C ARG A 76 0.42 7.48 -8.14
N SER A 77 0.98 6.31 -8.43
CA SER A 77 1.29 5.87 -9.80
C SER A 77 0.03 5.78 -10.66
N ILE A 78 -1.05 5.18 -10.12
CA ILE A 78 -2.34 5.05 -10.80
C ILE A 78 -2.94 6.43 -11.12
N PHE A 79 -2.90 7.38 -10.18
CA PHE A 79 -3.41 8.73 -10.42
C PHE A 79 -2.67 9.45 -11.55
N ILE A 80 -1.34 9.33 -11.59
CA ILE A 80 -0.52 9.93 -12.66
C ILE A 80 -0.85 9.30 -14.03
N LEU A 81 -1.03 7.98 -14.09
CA LEU A 81 -1.42 7.29 -15.33
C LEU A 81 -2.81 7.73 -15.82
N ILE A 82 -3.78 7.90 -14.92
CA ILE A 82 -5.11 8.39 -15.28
C ILE A 82 -5.04 9.84 -15.78
N CYS A 83 -4.30 10.72 -15.09
CA CYS A 83 -4.15 12.11 -15.52
C CYS A 83 -3.48 12.22 -16.90
N THR A 84 -2.42 11.46 -17.15
CA THR A 84 -1.69 11.49 -18.42
C THR A 84 -2.51 10.91 -19.58
N THR A 85 -3.28 9.84 -19.35
CA THR A 85 -4.18 9.29 -20.37
C THR A 85 -5.31 10.25 -20.72
N LEU A 86 -5.90 10.93 -19.73
CA LEU A 86 -6.94 11.94 -19.95
C LEU A 86 -6.43 13.14 -20.75
N THR A 87 -5.25 13.67 -20.44
CA THR A 87 -4.69 14.82 -21.17
C THR A 87 -4.40 14.47 -22.62
N VAL A 88 -3.82 13.29 -22.87
CA VAL A 88 -3.57 12.78 -24.23
C VAL A 88 -4.88 12.57 -24.99
N PHE A 89 -5.90 11.98 -24.35
CA PHE A 89 -7.20 11.78 -24.97
C PHE A 89 -7.87 13.09 -25.39
N LEU A 90 -7.88 14.09 -24.50
CA LEU A 90 -8.39 15.43 -24.84
C LEU A 90 -7.61 16.07 -25.98
N PHE A 91 -6.29 15.93 -25.99
CA PHE A 91 -5.45 16.45 -27.07
C PHE A 91 -5.80 15.80 -28.42
N ILE A 92 -6.02 14.49 -28.43
CA ILE A 92 -6.45 13.75 -29.63
C ILE A 92 -7.83 14.24 -30.11
N LEU A 93 -8.80 14.43 -29.21
CA LEU A 93 -10.13 14.94 -29.57
C LEU A 93 -10.06 16.35 -30.18
N VAL A 94 -9.24 17.24 -29.61
CA VAL A 94 -9.01 18.59 -30.17
C VAL A 94 -8.34 18.51 -31.54
N ALA A 95 -7.35 17.63 -31.71
CA ALA A 95 -6.69 17.41 -32.99
C ALA A 95 -7.65 16.83 -34.05
N GLN A 96 -8.53 15.90 -33.66
CA GLN A 96 -9.55 15.36 -34.56
C GLN A 96 -10.61 16.42 -34.91
N LYS A 97 -11.04 17.23 -33.94
CA LYS A 97 -12.02 18.30 -34.15
C LYS A 97 -11.47 19.35 -35.13
N THR A 98 -10.23 19.78 -34.94
CA THR A 98 -9.56 20.71 -35.86
C THR A 98 -9.36 20.10 -37.24
N ARG A 99 -8.95 18.82 -37.34
CA ARG A 99 -8.87 18.10 -38.61
C ARG A 99 -10.22 18.00 -39.32
N SER A 100 -11.31 17.70 -38.60
CA SER A 100 -12.67 17.66 -39.18
C SER A 100 -13.09 19.02 -39.74
N PHE A 101 -12.77 20.09 -39.01
CA PHE A 101 -13.07 21.45 -39.43
C PHE A 101 -12.21 21.89 -40.62
N MET A 102 -10.93 21.52 -40.63
CA MET A 102 -10.02 21.76 -41.75
C MET A 102 -10.38 20.94 -42.98
N SER A 103 -10.88 19.71 -42.83
CA SER A 103 -11.38 18.89 -43.95
C SER A 103 -12.63 19.49 -44.58
N ARG A 104 -13.53 20.06 -43.77
CA ARG A 104 -14.68 20.85 -44.26
C ARG A 104 -14.22 22.12 -44.98
N ARG A 105 -13.21 22.83 -44.45
CA ARG A 105 -12.61 23.99 -45.12
C ARG A 105 -11.92 23.64 -46.44
N LYS A 106 -11.22 22.50 -46.54
CA LYS A 106 -10.64 22.02 -47.80
C LYS A 106 -11.72 21.74 -48.86
N SER A 107 -12.87 21.17 -48.46
CA SER A 107 -14.01 20.99 -49.38
C SER A 107 -14.64 22.32 -49.80
N TYR A 108 -14.74 23.30 -48.90
CA TYR A 108 -15.23 24.64 -49.22
C TYR A 108 -14.28 25.40 -50.17
N HIS A 109 -12.97 25.34 -49.92
CA HIS A 109 -11.98 25.99 -50.79
C HIS A 109 -11.83 25.29 -52.14
N SER A 110 -11.87 23.95 -52.17
CA SER A 110 -11.86 23.18 -53.42
C SER A 110 -13.12 23.43 -54.26
N SER A 111 -14.30 23.58 -53.63
CA SER A 111 -15.57 23.96 -54.30
C SER A 111 -15.63 25.43 -54.72
N SER A 112 -14.92 26.33 -54.04
CA SER A 112 -14.79 27.74 -54.48
C SER A 112 -13.88 27.86 -55.71
N ASN A 113 -12.76 27.14 -55.71
CA ASN A 113 -11.92 27.04 -56.90
C ASN A 113 -12.75 26.39 -58.04
N ALA A 114 -13.42 25.26 -57.75
CA ALA A 114 -14.69 24.76 -58.34
C ALA A 114 -15.37 25.57 -59.44
N VAL A 115 -15.78 26.70 -58.93
CA VAL A 115 -16.83 27.54 -59.47
C VAL A 115 -16.15 28.68 -60.23
N ASN A 116 -15.01 29.17 -59.72
CA ASN A 116 -14.18 30.16 -60.40
C ASN A 116 -13.65 29.69 -61.76
N TYR A 117 -13.22 28.43 -61.89
CA TYR A 117 -12.80 27.93 -63.21
C TYR A 117 -13.96 27.72 -64.18
N ARG A 118 -15.15 27.36 -63.68
CA ARG A 118 -16.36 27.25 -64.51
C ARG A 118 -16.83 28.61 -65.06
N TYR A 119 -16.82 29.66 -64.24
CA TYR A 119 -17.18 31.01 -64.70
C TYR A 119 -16.19 31.56 -65.74
N ARG A 120 -14.89 31.27 -65.60
CA ARG A 120 -13.85 31.66 -66.59
C ARG A 120 -14.02 31.00 -67.95
N LEU A 121 -14.45 29.73 -67.98
CA LEU A 121 -14.68 29.02 -69.24
C LEU A 121 -15.91 29.57 -69.97
N LEU A 122 -17.00 29.85 -69.24
CA LEU A 122 -18.21 30.44 -69.82
C LEU A 122 -18.00 31.87 -70.36
N THR A 123 -17.16 32.67 -69.70
CA THR A 123 -16.78 34.00 -70.20
C THR A 123 -15.84 33.93 -71.41
N SER A 124 -15.03 32.88 -71.54
CA SER A 124 -14.20 32.67 -72.74
C SER A 124 -15.01 32.19 -73.94
N SER A 125 -16.11 31.44 -73.73
CA SER A 125 -17.00 30.97 -74.80
C SER A 125 -17.96 32.06 -75.33
N ALA A 126 -18.16 33.14 -74.57
CA ALA A 126 -19.08 34.22 -74.93
C ALA A 126 -18.45 35.34 -75.78
N VAL A 127 -17.14 35.25 -76.07
CA VAL A 127 -16.38 36.27 -76.81
C VAL A 127 -16.32 36.00 -78.33
N ASP A 128 -16.70 34.81 -78.79
CA ASP A 128 -16.65 34.43 -80.22
C ASP A 128 -17.92 34.78 -81.04
N GLU A 129 -18.92 35.44 -80.44
CA GLU A 129 -20.20 35.72 -81.10
C GLU A 129 -20.48 37.23 -81.22
N GLN A 130 -19.52 37.98 -81.78
CA GLN A 130 -19.80 39.30 -82.35
C GLN A 130 -19.64 39.29 -83.88
N PRO A 131 -20.67 39.69 -84.66
CA PRO A 131 -20.60 39.73 -86.12
C PRO A 131 -19.68 40.88 -86.56
N LEU A 132 -18.78 40.56 -87.50
CA LEU A 132 -18.00 41.52 -88.30
C LEU A 132 -18.92 42.26 -89.32
N PRO A 133 -18.49 43.43 -89.82
CA PRO A 133 -19.25 44.68 -89.90
C PRO A 133 -20.31 44.78 -90.99
#